data_AF-A0A969R5T9-F1
#
_entry.id   AF-A0A969R5T9-F1
#
_cell.length_a   1.000
_cell.length_b   1.000
_cell.length_c   1.000
_cell.angle_alpha   90.00
_cell.angle_beta   90.00
_cell.angle_gamma   90.00
#
_symmetry.space_group_name_H-M   'P 1'
#
loop_
_entity.id
_entity.type
_entity.pdbx_description
1 polymer ?
#
loop_
_entity_poly.entity_id
_entity_poly.type
_entity_poly.pdbx_seq_one_letter_code
_entity_poly.pdbx_strand_id
1 'polypeptide(L)'
;MDNNLGQVVLIKDINPSFYNSYHSPSDYPSTYSIYPDDSYPSGLLEFKGKVYFTANEGKNGNELFVSDGTAEGTRLAANLNPGENIHFLDGLGKFKDKLYFKANDGIHGDGLFVSDGTPEGTQLAAVLDPKKRNDGSGRGSAPDNFVEFNDKLYFTADDGVHGDELFVSDGTGSGTRLAVDLYPGEDRYGYINSSFPMNFVESNDKLYFTADDGVHGNELFVSDGTAEGTQLVADIRPGANKYGKLSSFADNFVEFNGKLYFTADDGVHGDELFVSDGTTEGTQLMTDLYPGKNSYGFAYSSYPDNFVEFNGKLYFTANDGVHGDELFVSDGTPEGTQLVTDLYPGENSYGSINSSAPDSLVEFNGKLYFAADDGENGRELFVSDGTPEGTQLAADISPGKTKYYDGIYGYSSSPGELTVVGNELFFHADISQTGRELFKLTFDNSSIDATPILISGSEESDNLLGGDRAEQIQALNGNDTVVSCGGNDYIDGGDGNDRLISNTGIDNLMGANGNDTLSSGNGNDKLWGGNGNDILRGRRGDDILTGGDDRDLLDGGIGNDILRGRDGDDIFVLKSGAGSDQILDFNSPFI
;
A
#
# COMPACT_ATOMS: atom_id res chain seq x y z
N MET A 1 -27.31 3.28 4.62
CA MET A 1 -25.99 2.72 4.30
C MET A 1 -25.01 3.64 4.96
N ASP A 2 -24.15 3.11 5.84
CA ASP A 2 -23.10 3.93 6.46
C ASP A 2 -22.12 4.35 5.35
N ASN A 3 -22.09 5.65 5.06
CA ASN A 3 -21.17 6.26 4.11
C ASN A 3 -19.82 6.58 4.76
N ASN A 4 -19.52 6.04 5.94
CA ASN A 4 -18.23 6.23 6.57
C ASN A 4 -17.18 5.43 5.78
N LEU A 5 -16.32 6.15 5.05
CA LEU A 5 -15.22 5.57 4.28
C LEU A 5 -13.96 5.37 5.12
N GLY A 6 -14.00 5.78 6.40
CA GLY A 6 -12.87 5.76 7.32
C GLY A 6 -11.97 6.99 7.16
N GLN A 7 -11.11 7.21 8.14
CA GLN A 7 -10.10 8.27 8.12
C GLN A 7 -8.71 7.65 7.98
N VAL A 8 -7.92 8.17 7.04
CA VAL A 8 -6.51 7.81 6.90
C VAL A 8 -5.67 8.66 7.85
N VAL A 9 -4.80 8.01 8.61
CA VAL A 9 -3.95 8.62 9.64
C VAL A 9 -2.51 8.21 9.40
N LEU A 10 -1.60 9.18 9.35
CA LEU A 10 -0.15 8.93 9.41
C LEU A 10 0.17 8.41 10.81
N ILE A 11 0.80 7.24 10.92
CA ILE A 11 1.12 6.69 12.24
C ILE A 11 2.34 7.38 12.84
N LYS A 12 3.40 7.55 12.02
CA LYS A 12 4.67 8.14 12.44
C LYS A 12 5.58 8.38 11.23
N ASP A 13 6.24 9.53 11.21
CA ASP A 13 7.46 9.76 10.42
C ASP A 13 8.65 9.10 11.14
N ILE A 14 9.13 7.97 10.60
CA ILE A 14 10.18 7.16 11.23
C ILE A 14 11.56 7.83 11.09
N ASN A 15 11.77 8.62 10.02
CA ASN A 15 13.01 9.34 9.73
C ASN A 15 12.74 10.81 9.35
N PRO A 16 12.50 11.68 10.36
CA PRO A 16 12.14 13.08 10.12
C PRO A 16 13.33 13.94 9.64
N SER A 17 14.52 13.35 9.48
CA SER A 17 15.73 14.10 9.06
C SER A 17 15.78 14.42 7.56
N PHE A 18 14.85 13.86 6.77
CA PHE A 18 14.66 14.10 5.33
C PHE A 18 14.55 15.59 4.96
N TYR A 19 13.87 16.42 5.76
CA TYR A 19 13.44 17.75 5.32
C TYR A 19 14.48 18.88 5.35
N ASN A 20 15.71 18.63 5.79
CA ASN A 20 16.73 19.69 5.92
C ASN A 20 17.68 19.85 4.71
N SER A 21 17.53 19.09 3.63
CA SER A 21 18.56 19.08 2.57
C SER A 21 18.10 19.23 1.11
N TYR A 22 16.81 19.10 0.75
CA TYR A 22 16.39 19.23 -0.66
C TYR A 22 15.07 19.99 -0.85
N HIS A 23 15.15 21.20 -1.41
CA HIS A 23 14.00 21.90 -1.98
C HIS A 23 14.31 22.41 -3.39
N SER A 24 13.50 21.96 -4.36
CA SER A 24 12.75 22.81 -5.27
C SER A 24 11.46 22.09 -5.70
N PRO A 25 10.26 22.71 -5.64
CA PRO A 25 8.98 22.12 -6.07
C PRO A 25 8.85 21.83 -7.57
N SER A 26 9.94 21.98 -8.34
CA SER A 26 9.98 21.86 -9.79
C SER A 26 10.54 20.53 -10.29
N ASP A 27 11.16 19.75 -9.41
CA ASP A 27 11.91 18.56 -9.80
C ASP A 27 11.17 17.33 -9.27
N TYR A 28 10.11 16.93 -9.96
CA TYR A 28 9.64 15.56 -9.93
C TYR A 28 10.52 14.76 -10.89
N PRO A 29 11.52 13.96 -10.44
CA PRO A 29 12.03 12.92 -11.29
C PRO A 29 11.05 11.76 -11.24
N SER A 30 10.31 11.59 -12.34
CA SER A 30 9.91 10.26 -12.79
C SER A 30 11.17 9.39 -12.88
N THR A 31 11.44 8.56 -11.87
CA THR A 31 12.21 7.30 -11.88
C THR A 31 12.71 7.00 -10.47
N TYR A 32 12.29 5.86 -9.91
CA TYR A 32 13.04 4.97 -9.01
C TYR A 32 14.38 5.52 -8.48
N SER A 33 14.33 6.49 -7.58
CA SER A 33 15.49 6.87 -6.78
C SER A 33 15.22 6.39 -5.37
N ILE A 34 15.83 5.26 -5.02
CA ILE A 34 15.98 4.80 -3.65
C ILE A 34 16.72 5.94 -2.93
N TYR A 35 15.99 6.80 -2.22
CA TYR A 35 16.62 7.79 -1.36
C TYR A 35 17.19 7.02 -0.17
N PRO A 36 18.51 6.98 0.03
CA PRO A 36 19.12 6.15 1.08
C PRO A 36 18.71 6.55 2.51
N ASP A 37 17.98 7.66 2.65
CA ASP A 37 17.60 8.30 3.91
C ASP A 37 16.07 8.51 4.06
N ASP A 38 15.21 7.82 3.29
CA ASP A 38 13.74 7.75 3.52
C ASP A 38 13.39 6.56 4.44
N SER A 39 12.30 6.65 5.21
CA SER A 39 11.83 5.61 6.14
C SER A 39 11.50 4.31 5.41
N TYR A 40 10.87 4.42 4.24
CA TYR A 40 10.54 3.34 3.31
C TYR A 40 9.99 2.05 3.96
N PRO A 41 8.88 2.14 4.74
CA PRO A 41 8.20 0.96 5.26
C PRO A 41 7.81 -0.01 4.14
N SER A 42 8.15 -1.29 4.30
CA SER A 42 7.82 -2.37 3.35
C SER A 42 7.82 -3.76 4.01
N GLY A 43 7.24 -4.75 3.36
CA GLY A 43 6.99 -6.08 3.90
C GLY A 43 6.01 -6.10 5.08
N LEU A 44 4.94 -5.29 5.04
CA LEU A 44 3.93 -5.24 6.11
C LEU A 44 3.32 -6.63 6.34
N LEU A 45 3.36 -7.08 7.59
CA LEU A 45 2.83 -8.38 8.02
C LEU A 45 2.11 -8.27 9.36
N GLU A 46 0.88 -8.77 9.42
CA GLU A 46 0.16 -8.95 10.69
C GLU A 46 0.80 -10.07 11.51
N PHE A 47 1.13 -9.75 12.77
CA PHE A 47 1.54 -10.73 13.76
C PHE A 47 1.16 -10.31 15.18
N LYS A 48 0.38 -11.17 15.86
CA LYS A 48 -0.08 -10.97 17.25
C LYS A 48 -0.80 -9.63 17.47
N GLY A 49 -1.62 -9.21 16.50
CA GLY A 49 -2.41 -7.99 16.59
C GLY A 49 -1.60 -6.70 16.43
N LYS A 50 -0.44 -6.77 15.76
CA LYS A 50 0.42 -5.66 15.40
C LYS A 50 0.88 -5.83 13.96
N VAL A 51 1.32 -4.74 13.34
CA VAL A 51 2.01 -4.80 12.04
C VAL A 51 3.52 -4.81 12.28
N TYR A 52 4.21 -5.74 11.63
CA TYR A 52 5.66 -5.80 11.53
C TYR A 52 6.06 -5.49 10.10
N PHE A 53 7.16 -4.77 9.94
CA PHE A 53 7.60 -4.30 8.64
C PHE A 53 9.09 -3.94 8.71
N THR A 54 9.68 -3.74 7.55
CA THR A 54 11.04 -3.21 7.41
C THR A 54 10.99 -1.71 7.22
N ALA A 55 11.87 -0.95 7.88
CA ALA A 55 12.00 0.49 7.68
C ALA A 55 13.39 0.98 8.09
N ASN A 56 13.75 2.21 7.71
CA ASN A 56 15.04 2.84 7.99
C ASN A 56 14.89 4.13 8.81
N GLU A 57 15.41 4.15 10.04
CA GLU A 57 15.43 5.36 10.90
C GLU A 57 16.64 6.30 10.66
N GLY A 58 17.31 6.16 9.51
CA GLY A 58 18.46 6.97 9.10
C GLY A 58 19.78 6.65 9.83
N LYS A 59 19.82 5.56 10.62
CA LYS A 59 21.00 5.18 11.44
C LYS A 59 21.47 3.74 11.25
N ASN A 60 20.53 2.81 11.15
CA ASN A 60 20.81 1.36 11.19
C ASN A 60 20.46 0.66 9.86
N GLY A 61 20.14 1.42 8.80
CA GLY A 61 19.61 0.84 7.57
C GLY A 61 18.21 0.27 7.75
N ASN A 62 17.79 -0.61 6.83
CA ASN A 62 16.49 -1.29 6.89
C ASN A 62 16.50 -2.37 7.98
N GLU A 63 15.69 -2.17 9.02
CA GLU A 63 15.60 -3.05 10.18
C GLU A 63 14.16 -3.47 10.45
N LEU A 64 13.95 -4.42 11.37
CA LEU A 64 12.61 -4.87 11.76
C LEU A 64 11.94 -3.86 12.69
N PHE A 65 10.81 -3.31 12.27
CA PHE A 65 9.95 -2.44 13.05
C PHE A 65 8.64 -3.15 13.43
N VAL A 66 8.00 -2.62 14.46
CA VAL A 66 6.66 -3.02 14.90
C VAL A 66 5.82 -1.77 15.16
N SER A 67 4.53 -1.83 14.83
CA SER A 67 3.55 -0.82 15.18
C SER A 67 2.26 -1.46 15.72
N ASP A 68 1.68 -0.83 16.74
CA ASP A 68 0.32 -1.11 17.23
C ASP A 68 -0.70 -0.07 16.75
N GLY A 69 -0.37 0.68 15.70
CA GLY A 69 -1.22 1.75 15.18
C GLY A 69 -1.05 3.09 15.89
N THR A 70 -0.10 3.23 16.80
CA THR A 70 0.23 4.51 17.47
C THR A 70 1.68 4.94 17.22
N ALA A 71 1.94 6.24 17.24
CA ALA A 71 3.31 6.78 17.11
C ALA A 71 4.27 6.26 18.21
N GLU A 72 3.77 6.11 19.45
CA GLU A 72 4.57 5.59 20.57
C GLU A 72 4.85 4.09 20.44
N GLY A 73 3.87 3.32 19.98
CA GLY A 73 4.00 1.89 19.73
C GLY A 73 4.75 1.55 18.44
N THR A 74 5.02 2.54 17.58
CA THR A 74 5.80 2.40 16.34
C THR A 74 7.29 2.59 16.62
N ARG A 75 8.03 1.49 16.65
CA ARG A 75 9.43 1.45 17.09
C ARG A 75 10.19 0.28 16.48
N LEU A 76 11.51 0.36 16.56
CA LEU A 76 12.40 -0.76 16.25
C LEU A 76 12.03 -1.97 17.14
N ALA A 77 11.82 -3.12 16.49
CA ALA A 77 11.58 -4.39 17.16
C ALA A 77 12.89 -5.01 17.63
N ALA A 78 13.92 -4.99 16.78
CA ALA A 78 15.28 -5.43 17.07
C ALA A 78 16.28 -4.72 16.15
N ASN A 79 17.49 -4.44 16.65
CA ASN A 79 18.62 -3.99 15.84
C ASN A 79 19.49 -5.21 15.53
N LEU A 80 19.49 -5.65 14.27
CA LEU A 80 20.22 -6.84 13.83
C LEU A 80 21.69 -6.54 13.53
N ASN A 81 22.00 -5.34 13.04
CA ASN A 81 23.39 -4.96 12.77
C ASN A 81 23.65 -3.45 12.97
N PRO A 82 24.34 -3.05 14.07
CA PRO A 82 24.66 -1.65 14.30
C PRO A 82 25.79 -1.15 13.35
N GLY A 83 25.43 -0.37 12.32
CA GLY A 83 26.38 0.33 11.45
C GLY A 83 25.79 0.87 10.13
N GLU A 84 26.55 1.72 9.42
CA GLU A 84 26.12 2.39 8.16
C GLU A 84 26.11 1.49 6.90
N ASN A 85 26.54 0.23 6.99
CA ASN A 85 26.61 -0.67 5.83
C ASN A 85 25.45 -1.68 5.85
N ILE A 86 24.47 -1.37 5.00
CA ILE A 86 23.26 -2.09 4.57
C ILE A 86 23.51 -3.61 4.43
N HIS A 87 22.58 -4.45 4.93
CA HIS A 87 22.08 -5.61 4.18
C HIS A 87 20.64 -5.98 4.58
N PHE A 88 19.86 -6.31 3.55
CA PHE A 88 18.41 -6.50 3.46
C PHE A 88 17.79 -7.35 4.59
N LEU A 89 16.85 -6.76 5.34
CA LEU A 89 15.74 -7.52 5.89
C LEU A 89 14.70 -7.65 4.78
N ASP A 90 14.31 -8.87 4.45
CA ASP A 90 13.38 -9.14 3.35
C ASP A 90 12.71 -10.51 3.58
N GLY A 91 11.56 -10.73 2.94
CA GLY A 91 10.76 -11.94 3.10
C GLY A 91 10.26 -12.15 4.53
N LEU A 92 9.31 -11.33 4.99
CA LEU A 92 8.68 -11.53 6.30
C LEU A 92 7.63 -12.64 6.24
N GLY A 93 7.83 -13.69 7.03
CA GLY A 93 6.88 -14.79 7.21
C GLY A 93 6.53 -15.02 8.68
N LYS A 94 5.40 -15.68 8.92
CA LYS A 94 5.00 -16.14 10.26
C LYS A 94 4.91 -17.66 10.31
N PHE A 95 5.38 -18.23 11.42
CA PHE A 95 5.20 -19.64 11.71
C PHE A 95 5.09 -19.82 13.21
N LYS A 96 4.00 -20.45 13.65
CA LYS A 96 3.66 -20.57 15.08
C LYS A 96 3.62 -19.18 15.76
N ASP A 97 4.34 -19.03 16.86
CA ASP A 97 4.38 -17.82 17.68
C ASP A 97 5.60 -16.94 17.38
N LYS A 98 6.15 -17.01 16.16
CA LYS A 98 7.35 -16.27 15.73
C LYS A 98 7.27 -15.78 14.29
N LEU A 99 8.04 -14.73 14.02
CA LEU A 99 8.37 -14.20 12.71
C LEU A 99 9.65 -14.86 12.19
N TYR A 100 9.71 -15.10 10.89
CA TYR A 100 10.88 -15.61 10.18
C TYR A 100 11.18 -14.67 9.00
N PHE A 101 12.47 -14.44 8.75
CA PHE A 101 12.88 -13.53 7.68
C PHE A 101 14.33 -13.75 7.27
N LYS A 102 14.67 -13.25 6.08
CA LYS A 102 16.04 -13.11 5.59
C LYS A 102 16.68 -11.90 6.24
N ALA A 103 17.85 -12.07 6.83
CA ALA A 103 18.67 -10.94 7.29
C ALA A 103 20.16 -11.31 7.30
N ASN A 104 21.02 -10.32 7.51
CA ASN A 104 22.47 -10.49 7.48
C ASN A 104 23.13 -9.81 8.68
N ASP A 105 23.83 -10.60 9.50
CA ASP A 105 24.53 -10.13 10.71
C ASP A 105 25.99 -9.73 10.45
N GLY A 106 26.41 -9.66 9.18
CA GLY A 106 27.80 -9.41 8.76
C GLY A 106 28.75 -10.61 8.95
N ILE A 107 28.33 -11.65 9.68
CA ILE A 107 29.11 -12.84 9.99
C ILE A 107 28.74 -13.99 9.05
N HIS A 108 27.44 -14.28 8.91
CA HIS A 108 26.93 -15.48 8.23
C HIS A 108 26.41 -15.24 6.81
N GLY A 109 26.44 -14.00 6.31
CA GLY A 109 25.75 -13.65 5.07
C GLY A 109 24.23 -13.63 5.28
N ASP A 110 23.46 -13.73 4.20
CA ASP A 110 21.99 -13.75 4.27
C ASP A 110 21.53 -15.09 4.88
N GLY A 111 21.00 -15.04 6.09
CA GLY A 111 20.61 -16.21 6.89
C GLY A 111 19.14 -16.20 7.28
N LEU A 112 18.67 -17.32 7.82
CA LEU A 112 17.32 -17.46 8.35
C LEU A 112 17.28 -16.92 9.78
N PHE A 113 16.60 -15.81 9.99
CA PHE A 113 16.39 -15.21 11.31
C PHE A 113 14.98 -15.52 11.82
N VAL A 114 14.86 -15.48 13.14
CA VAL A 114 13.60 -15.65 13.85
C VAL A 114 13.44 -14.54 14.89
N SER A 115 12.21 -14.05 15.09
CA SER A 115 11.87 -13.07 16.11
C SER A 115 10.55 -13.41 16.80
N ASP A 116 10.46 -13.16 18.11
CA ASP A 116 9.18 -13.12 18.83
C ASP A 116 8.60 -11.70 18.93
N GLY A 117 9.27 -10.72 18.31
CA GLY A 117 8.96 -9.30 18.35
C GLY A 117 9.75 -8.49 19.37
N THR A 118 10.70 -9.09 20.09
CA THR A 118 11.63 -8.37 20.99
C THR A 118 13.08 -8.44 20.52
N PRO A 119 13.95 -7.51 20.97
CA PRO A 119 15.38 -7.58 20.66
C PRO A 119 16.02 -8.89 21.12
N GLU A 120 15.67 -9.40 22.31
CA GLU A 120 16.25 -10.64 22.86
C GLU A 120 15.77 -11.91 22.16
N GLY A 121 14.53 -11.91 21.66
CA GLY A 121 13.98 -13.03 20.91
C GLY A 121 14.36 -13.03 19.43
N THR A 122 15.04 -11.98 18.96
CA THR A 122 15.48 -11.83 17.58
C THR A 122 16.90 -12.37 17.41
N GLN A 123 17.06 -13.45 16.64
CA GLN A 123 18.34 -14.14 16.46
C GLN A 123 18.36 -15.00 15.20
N LEU A 124 19.55 -15.44 14.80
CA LEU A 124 19.73 -16.43 13.73
C LEU A 124 19.10 -17.77 14.13
N ALA A 125 18.17 -18.27 13.32
CA ALA A 125 17.44 -19.51 13.56
C ALA A 125 18.26 -20.75 13.15
N ALA A 126 18.93 -20.67 12.01
CA ALA A 126 19.77 -21.74 11.46
C ALA A 126 20.86 -21.17 10.53
N VAL A 127 22.02 -21.83 10.50
CA VAL A 127 23.06 -21.62 9.48
C VAL A 127 22.94 -22.77 8.48
N LEU A 128 22.45 -22.50 7.27
CA LEU A 128 22.31 -23.54 6.23
C LEU A 128 23.57 -23.63 5.38
N ASP A 129 24.06 -22.50 4.87
CA ASP A 129 25.37 -22.39 4.20
C ASP A 129 26.41 -21.76 5.14
N PRO A 130 27.37 -22.55 5.67
CA PRO A 130 28.43 -22.04 6.53
C PRO A 130 29.57 -21.36 5.76
N LYS A 131 29.59 -21.42 4.42
CA LYS A 131 30.64 -20.83 3.59
C LYS A 131 30.16 -19.47 3.10
N LYS A 132 30.89 -18.40 3.44
CA LYS A 132 30.90 -17.22 2.57
C LYS A 132 31.37 -17.70 1.21
N ARG A 133 30.52 -17.71 0.18
CA ARG A 133 30.95 -18.07 -1.17
C ARG A 133 32.16 -17.20 -1.53
N ASN A 134 33.30 -17.84 -1.80
CA ASN A 134 34.57 -17.16 -2.12
C ASN A 134 34.57 -16.54 -3.53
N ASP A 135 33.42 -16.50 -4.19
CA ASP A 135 33.20 -15.89 -5.51
C ASP A 135 33.01 -14.36 -5.43
N GLY A 136 32.99 -13.79 -4.22
CA GLY A 136 32.76 -12.37 -4.00
C GLY A 136 31.29 -11.97 -4.07
N SER A 137 30.35 -12.93 -4.17
CA SER A 137 28.91 -12.68 -4.21
C SER A 137 28.32 -12.31 -2.85
N GLY A 138 28.96 -12.71 -1.75
CA GLY A 138 28.43 -12.51 -0.40
C GLY A 138 27.16 -13.31 -0.08
N ARG A 139 26.67 -14.15 -1.01
CA ARG A 139 25.46 -14.96 -0.82
C ARG A 139 25.68 -15.99 0.30
N GLY A 140 24.80 -15.91 1.31
CA GLY A 140 24.63 -16.92 2.35
C GLY A 140 23.57 -17.93 1.92
N SER A 141 22.67 -18.29 2.85
CA SER A 141 21.55 -19.21 2.61
C SER A 141 20.36 -18.58 1.88
N ALA A 142 20.29 -17.25 1.84
CA ALA A 142 19.30 -16.44 1.13
C ALA A 142 17.84 -16.95 1.25
N PRO A 143 17.34 -17.25 2.46
CA PRO A 143 16.02 -17.85 2.61
C PRO A 143 14.91 -16.89 2.20
N ASP A 144 13.88 -17.37 1.51
CA ASP A 144 12.78 -16.54 1.02
C ASP A 144 11.48 -17.33 0.84
N ASN A 145 10.37 -16.63 0.56
CA ASN A 145 9.05 -17.20 0.29
C ASN A 145 8.58 -18.13 1.43
N PHE A 146 8.33 -17.57 2.61
CA PHE A 146 7.97 -18.34 3.80
C PHE A 146 6.48 -18.71 3.82
N VAL A 147 6.17 -19.99 4.05
CA VAL A 147 4.79 -20.46 4.25
C VAL A 147 4.70 -21.50 5.38
N GLU A 148 3.63 -21.45 6.17
CA GLU A 148 3.30 -22.54 7.09
C GLU A 148 2.48 -23.60 6.35
N PHE A 149 2.91 -24.86 6.44
CA PHE A 149 2.17 -26.00 5.92
C PHE A 149 2.42 -27.23 6.80
N ASN A 150 1.35 -27.91 7.23
CA ASN A 150 1.44 -29.13 8.05
C ASN A 150 2.33 -28.99 9.31
N ASP A 151 2.14 -27.91 10.09
CA ASP A 151 2.90 -27.58 11.31
C ASP A 151 4.42 -27.44 11.09
N LYS A 152 4.82 -27.06 9.88
CA LYS A 152 6.21 -26.75 9.51
C LYS A 152 6.28 -25.49 8.67
N LEU A 153 7.42 -24.84 8.73
CA LEU A 153 7.76 -23.72 7.86
C LEU A 153 8.44 -24.26 6.60
N TYR A 154 7.89 -23.98 5.43
CA TYR A 154 8.52 -24.22 4.13
C TYR A 154 9.00 -22.89 3.54
N PHE A 155 10.12 -22.94 2.84
CA PHE A 155 10.78 -21.77 2.28
C PHE A 155 11.83 -22.21 1.27
N THR A 156 12.24 -21.27 0.42
CA THR A 156 13.37 -21.46 -0.49
C THR A 156 14.66 -21.11 0.22
N ALA A 157 15.72 -21.88 0.06
CA ALA A 157 17.04 -21.54 0.58
C ALA A 157 18.15 -22.34 -0.13
N ASP A 158 19.40 -21.97 0.16
CA ASP A 158 20.61 -22.64 -0.31
C ASP A 158 21.48 -23.13 0.88
N ASP A 159 21.91 -24.39 0.84
CA ASP A 159 22.81 -24.98 1.85
C ASP A 159 24.29 -25.04 1.40
N GLY A 160 24.61 -24.43 0.26
CA GLY A 160 25.92 -24.44 -0.37
C GLY A 160 26.27 -25.76 -1.05
N VAL A 161 25.32 -26.70 -1.16
CA VAL A 161 25.49 -28.04 -1.76
C VAL A 161 24.45 -28.32 -2.84
N HIS A 162 23.20 -27.90 -2.64
CA HIS A 162 22.08 -28.23 -3.54
C HIS A 162 21.52 -27.04 -4.32
N GLY A 163 22.05 -25.83 -4.13
CA GLY A 163 21.50 -24.62 -4.77
C GLY A 163 20.24 -24.14 -4.06
N ASP A 164 19.50 -23.22 -4.70
CA ASP A 164 18.25 -22.68 -4.18
C ASP A 164 17.12 -23.70 -4.39
N GLU A 165 16.71 -24.36 -3.31
CA GLU A 165 15.80 -25.51 -3.31
C GLU A 165 14.71 -25.38 -2.24
N LEU A 166 13.81 -26.37 -2.14
CA LEU A 166 12.75 -26.39 -1.13
C LEU A 166 13.30 -26.87 0.23
N PHE A 167 13.21 -26.01 1.24
CA PHE A 167 13.61 -26.29 2.62
C PHE A 167 12.40 -26.37 3.55
N VAL A 168 12.61 -27.04 4.69
CA VAL A 168 11.59 -27.20 5.73
C VAL A 168 12.20 -27.02 7.12
N SER A 169 11.44 -26.42 8.04
CA SER A 169 11.80 -26.25 9.45
C SER A 169 10.64 -26.60 10.38
N ASP A 170 10.95 -27.22 11.53
CA ASP A 170 10.02 -27.34 12.66
C ASP A 170 10.07 -26.14 13.62
N GLY A 171 10.85 -25.11 13.26
CA GLY A 171 11.14 -23.92 14.04
C GLY A 171 12.42 -24.01 14.88
N THR A 172 13.16 -25.12 14.79
CA THR A 172 14.45 -25.32 15.44
C THR A 172 15.58 -25.44 14.42
N GLY A 173 16.80 -25.00 14.79
CA GLY A 173 17.97 -25.17 13.92
C GLY A 173 18.25 -26.63 13.54
N SER A 174 17.96 -27.60 14.43
CA SER A 174 18.12 -29.03 14.14
C SER A 174 17.04 -29.62 13.23
N GLY A 175 15.84 -29.04 13.24
CA GLY A 175 14.73 -29.44 12.36
C GLY A 175 14.70 -28.68 11.04
N THR A 176 15.63 -27.73 10.83
CA THR A 176 15.78 -26.98 9.58
C THR A 176 16.68 -27.74 8.62
N ARG A 177 16.17 -28.12 7.46
CA ARG A 177 16.88 -28.96 6.48
C ARG A 177 16.26 -28.87 5.08
N LEU A 178 17.00 -29.34 4.08
CA LEU A 178 16.47 -29.59 2.74
C LEU A 178 15.23 -30.52 2.83
N ALA A 179 14.15 -30.12 2.16
CA ALA A 179 12.95 -30.93 2.01
C ALA A 179 13.08 -31.86 0.80
N VAL A 180 13.45 -31.29 -0.35
CA VAL A 180 13.69 -32.00 -1.61
C VAL A 180 14.64 -31.18 -2.48
N ASP A 181 15.55 -31.86 -3.18
CA ASP A 181 16.38 -31.31 -4.26
C ASP A 181 15.65 -31.61 -5.58
N LEU A 182 14.97 -30.60 -6.12
CA LEU A 182 14.15 -30.72 -7.33
C LEU A 182 15.00 -30.68 -8.59
N TYR A 183 16.11 -29.94 -8.57
CA TYR A 183 17.03 -29.85 -9.70
C TYR A 183 18.45 -30.29 -9.31
N PRO A 184 18.69 -31.60 -9.13
CA PRO A 184 19.97 -32.09 -8.67
C PRO A 184 21.09 -31.89 -9.71
N GLY A 185 22.30 -31.66 -9.19
CA GLY A 185 23.55 -31.72 -9.95
C GLY A 185 24.18 -30.36 -10.23
N GLU A 186 25.05 -30.32 -11.23
CA GLU A 186 25.81 -29.13 -11.60
C GLU A 186 25.78 -28.94 -13.12
N ASP A 187 25.88 -27.69 -13.56
CA ASP A 187 26.01 -27.34 -14.96
C ASP A 187 27.42 -27.67 -15.51
N ARG A 188 27.63 -27.44 -16.81
CA ARG A 188 28.91 -27.72 -17.47
C ARG A 188 30.10 -26.88 -16.97
N TYR A 189 29.83 -25.84 -16.18
CA TYR A 189 30.81 -24.95 -15.58
C TYR A 189 31.05 -25.25 -14.11
N GLY A 190 30.34 -26.23 -13.53
CA GLY A 190 30.42 -26.59 -12.12
C GLY A 190 29.63 -25.68 -11.20
N TYR A 191 28.64 -24.94 -11.73
CA TYR A 191 27.65 -24.26 -10.90
C TYR A 191 26.58 -25.26 -10.49
N ILE A 192 26.27 -25.30 -9.20
CA ILE A 192 25.18 -26.13 -8.66
C ILE A 192 23.86 -25.64 -9.27
N ASN A 193 23.03 -26.58 -9.71
CA ASN A 193 21.72 -26.29 -10.25
C ASN A 193 20.78 -25.82 -9.11
N SER A 194 19.77 -25.02 -9.45
CA SER A 194 18.78 -24.53 -8.49
C SER A 194 17.40 -24.65 -9.13
N SER A 195 16.41 -25.11 -8.36
CA SER A 195 15.00 -25.15 -8.77
C SER A 195 14.27 -23.83 -8.55
N PHE A 196 14.83 -22.91 -7.77
CA PHE A 196 14.27 -21.60 -7.41
C PHE A 196 12.78 -21.64 -7.03
N PRO A 197 12.36 -22.44 -6.03
CA PRO A 197 10.96 -22.46 -5.64
C PRO A 197 10.47 -21.07 -5.22
N MET A 198 9.24 -20.71 -5.57
CA MET A 198 8.65 -19.41 -5.24
C MET A 198 7.12 -19.49 -5.20
N ASN A 199 6.48 -18.43 -4.71
CA ASN A 199 5.02 -18.28 -4.72
C ASN A 199 4.33 -19.42 -3.98
N PHE A 200 4.77 -19.71 -2.75
CA PHE A 200 4.17 -20.79 -1.99
C PHE A 200 2.76 -20.45 -1.52
N VAL A 201 1.84 -21.40 -1.66
CA VAL A 201 0.51 -21.31 -1.06
C VAL A 201 0.05 -22.67 -0.55
N GLU A 202 -0.58 -22.69 0.62
CA GLU A 202 -1.36 -23.86 1.04
C GLU A 202 -2.74 -23.80 0.40
N SER A 203 -3.15 -24.88 -0.26
CA SER A 203 -4.52 -25.05 -0.70
C SER A 203 -4.93 -26.52 -0.62
N ASN A 204 -6.13 -26.79 -0.12
CA ASN A 204 -6.71 -28.14 -0.04
C ASN A 204 -5.74 -29.21 0.54
N ASP A 205 -5.14 -28.92 1.69
CA ASP A 205 -4.15 -29.78 2.39
C ASP A 205 -2.89 -30.11 1.58
N LYS A 206 -2.52 -29.26 0.61
CA LYS A 206 -1.30 -29.38 -0.19
C LYS A 206 -0.57 -28.04 -0.28
N LEU A 207 0.74 -28.13 -0.48
CA LEU A 207 1.60 -26.98 -0.75
C LEU A 207 1.81 -26.85 -2.25
N TYR A 208 1.37 -25.75 -2.85
CA TYR A 208 1.61 -25.41 -4.25
C TYR A 208 2.67 -24.33 -4.35
N PHE A 209 3.46 -24.37 -5.43
CA PHE A 209 4.53 -23.42 -5.70
C PHE A 209 5.01 -23.56 -7.15
N THR A 210 5.80 -22.59 -7.60
CA THR A 210 6.48 -22.63 -8.89
C THR A 210 7.94 -23.01 -8.71
N ALA A 211 8.45 -23.91 -9.56
CA ALA A 211 9.84 -24.35 -9.52
C ALA A 211 10.30 -24.93 -10.88
N ASP A 212 11.60 -25.11 -11.06
CA ASP A 212 12.22 -25.82 -12.19
C ASP A 212 12.83 -27.16 -11.76
N ASP A 213 12.43 -28.27 -12.38
CA ASP A 213 13.01 -29.60 -12.14
C ASP A 213 14.18 -29.93 -13.10
N GLY A 214 14.62 -28.96 -13.90
CA GLY A 214 15.64 -29.10 -14.94
C GLY A 214 15.14 -29.77 -16.22
N VAL A 215 13.88 -30.21 -16.25
CA VAL A 215 13.28 -30.93 -17.39
C VAL A 215 12.20 -30.08 -18.05
N HIS A 216 11.34 -29.44 -17.27
CA HIS A 216 10.11 -28.77 -17.73
C HIS A 216 10.18 -27.24 -17.65
N GLY A 217 11.25 -26.65 -17.10
CA GLY A 217 11.28 -25.21 -16.86
C GLY A 217 10.47 -24.83 -15.61
N ASN A 218 10.18 -23.54 -15.44
CA ASN A 218 9.46 -23.05 -14.25
C ASN A 218 7.96 -23.27 -14.44
N GLU A 219 7.42 -24.23 -13.69
CA GLU A 219 6.05 -24.73 -13.83
C GLU A 219 5.39 -24.92 -12.46
N LEU A 220 4.10 -25.29 -12.44
CA LEU A 220 3.35 -25.53 -11.21
C LEU A 220 3.70 -26.89 -10.57
N PHE A 221 4.16 -26.86 -9.32
CA PHE A 221 4.45 -28.02 -8.48
C PHE A 221 3.49 -28.11 -7.29
N VAL A 222 3.40 -29.32 -6.72
CA VAL A 222 2.63 -29.60 -5.52
C VAL A 222 3.40 -30.51 -4.59
N SER A 223 3.24 -30.36 -3.27
CA SER A 223 3.81 -31.21 -2.24
C SER A 223 2.78 -31.58 -1.17
N ASP A 224 2.83 -32.82 -0.68
CA ASP A 224 2.16 -33.26 0.54
C ASP A 224 3.06 -33.13 1.80
N GLY A 225 4.24 -32.53 1.64
CA GLY A 225 5.24 -32.33 2.67
C GLY A 225 6.28 -33.46 2.76
N THR A 226 6.20 -34.46 1.88
CA THR A 226 7.21 -35.52 1.68
C THR A 226 7.97 -35.32 0.37
N ALA A 227 9.18 -35.86 0.27
CA ALA A 227 9.96 -35.77 -0.97
C ALA A 227 9.28 -36.54 -2.11
N GLU A 228 8.66 -37.70 -1.83
CA GLU A 228 7.93 -38.48 -2.84
C GLU A 228 6.62 -37.82 -3.29
N GLY A 229 5.97 -37.06 -2.42
CA GLY A 229 4.75 -36.32 -2.75
C GLY A 229 4.99 -34.95 -3.37
N THR A 230 6.25 -34.49 -3.46
CA THR A 230 6.61 -33.28 -4.20
C THR A 230 6.81 -33.58 -5.68
N GLN A 231 5.93 -33.06 -6.53
CA GLN A 231 5.90 -33.38 -7.96
C GLN A 231 5.30 -32.25 -8.80
N LEU A 232 5.65 -32.25 -10.09
CA LEU A 232 5.04 -31.39 -11.11
C LEU A 232 3.52 -31.69 -11.19
N VAL A 233 2.69 -30.65 -11.18
CA VAL A 233 1.23 -30.77 -11.41
C VAL A 233 0.95 -30.89 -12.91
N ALA A 234 1.49 -29.96 -13.69
CA ALA A 234 1.35 -29.92 -15.14
C ALA A 234 2.53 -29.18 -15.77
N ASP A 235 3.02 -29.69 -16.91
CA ASP A 235 3.88 -28.93 -17.83
C ASP A 235 2.96 -28.03 -18.67
N ILE A 236 2.64 -26.84 -18.13
CA ILE A 236 1.67 -25.91 -18.72
C ILE A 236 2.25 -25.36 -20.03
N ARG A 237 3.56 -25.12 -20.08
CA ARG A 237 4.27 -24.65 -21.28
C ARG A 237 5.31 -25.64 -21.79
N PRO A 238 4.87 -26.71 -22.45
CA PRO A 238 5.79 -27.75 -22.91
C PRO A 238 6.74 -27.25 -24.00
N GLY A 239 8.01 -27.63 -23.86
CA GLY A 239 8.99 -27.54 -24.94
C GLY A 239 10.30 -26.86 -24.57
N ALA A 240 11.08 -26.55 -25.60
CA ALA A 240 12.36 -25.88 -25.45
C ALA A 240 12.69 -25.06 -26.69
N ASN A 241 13.41 -23.97 -26.50
CA ASN A 241 13.99 -23.18 -27.58
C ASN A 241 15.54 -23.19 -27.47
N LYS A 242 16.21 -22.39 -28.30
CA LYS A 242 17.69 -22.33 -28.32
C LYS A 242 18.34 -21.78 -27.03
N TYR A 243 17.54 -21.18 -26.14
CA TYR A 243 17.96 -20.57 -24.89
C TYR A 243 17.67 -21.45 -23.67
N GLY A 244 16.79 -22.44 -23.77
CA GLY A 244 16.44 -23.32 -22.65
C GLY A 244 15.06 -23.95 -22.80
N LYS A 245 14.60 -24.54 -21.69
CA LYS A 245 13.22 -24.99 -21.55
C LYS A 245 12.29 -23.78 -21.56
N LEU A 246 11.07 -23.99 -22.03
CA LEU A 246 10.02 -22.98 -21.89
C LEU A 246 9.46 -23.08 -20.47
N SER A 247 8.91 -21.99 -19.96
CA SER A 247 8.32 -21.91 -18.62
C SER A 247 6.97 -21.21 -18.72
N SER A 248 6.00 -21.68 -17.97
CA SER A 248 4.71 -21.01 -17.77
C SER A 248 4.78 -19.87 -16.77
N PHE A 249 5.80 -19.88 -15.88
CA PHE A 249 5.98 -18.89 -14.81
C PHE A 249 4.70 -18.70 -13.98
N ALA A 250 4.09 -19.81 -13.57
CA ALA A 250 2.90 -19.77 -12.74
C ALA A 250 3.11 -18.87 -11.49
N ASP A 251 2.18 -17.97 -11.23
CA ASP A 251 2.32 -16.96 -10.17
C ASP A 251 0.96 -16.55 -9.58
N ASN A 252 0.96 -15.79 -8.50
CA ASN A 252 -0.22 -15.17 -7.89
C ASN A 252 -1.27 -16.21 -7.47
N PHE A 253 -0.83 -17.27 -6.81
CA PHE A 253 -1.71 -18.36 -6.43
C PHE A 253 -2.73 -17.95 -5.36
N VAL A 254 -3.98 -18.34 -5.57
CA VAL A 254 -5.07 -18.15 -4.61
C VAL A 254 -5.98 -19.38 -4.60
N GLU A 255 -6.46 -19.77 -3.43
CA GLU A 255 -7.56 -20.73 -3.35
C GLU A 255 -8.90 -20.01 -3.49
N PHE A 256 -9.75 -20.50 -4.39
CA PHE A 256 -11.14 -20.06 -4.50
C PHE A 256 -12.04 -21.25 -4.83
N ASN A 257 -13.12 -21.44 -4.07
CA ASN A 257 -14.08 -22.54 -4.26
C ASN A 257 -13.45 -23.94 -4.38
N GLY A 258 -12.40 -24.22 -3.60
CA GLY A 258 -11.72 -25.53 -3.57
C GLY A 258 -10.87 -25.83 -4.80
N LYS A 259 -10.48 -24.80 -5.56
CA LYS A 259 -9.52 -24.88 -6.66
C LYS A 259 -8.47 -23.80 -6.52
N LEU A 260 -7.32 -24.04 -7.14
CA LEU A 260 -6.23 -23.09 -7.23
C LEU A 260 -6.41 -22.22 -8.49
N TYR A 261 -6.44 -20.90 -8.32
CA TYR A 261 -6.42 -19.93 -9.42
C TYR A 261 -5.08 -19.20 -9.41
N PHE A 262 -4.56 -18.86 -10.59
CA PHE A 262 -3.22 -18.30 -10.76
C PHE A 262 -3.04 -17.75 -12.16
N THR A 263 -1.93 -17.04 -12.36
CA THR A 263 -1.50 -16.50 -13.65
C THR A 263 -0.45 -17.40 -14.27
N ALA A 264 -0.55 -17.69 -15.57
CA ALA A 264 0.44 -18.51 -16.29
C ALA A 264 0.38 -18.30 -17.82
N ASP A 265 1.47 -18.66 -18.53
CA ASP A 265 1.56 -18.66 -20.00
C ASP A 265 1.67 -20.09 -20.56
N ASP A 266 0.66 -20.57 -21.29
CA ASP A 266 0.69 -21.87 -22.00
C ASP A 266 1.48 -21.84 -23.33
N GLY A 267 2.07 -20.69 -23.68
CA GLY A 267 2.77 -20.44 -24.91
C GLY A 267 1.87 -20.14 -26.11
N VAL A 268 0.55 -20.10 -25.92
CA VAL A 268 -0.46 -19.85 -26.96
C VAL A 268 -1.23 -18.57 -26.68
N HIS A 269 -1.61 -18.33 -25.42
CA HIS A 269 -2.51 -17.25 -24.99
C HIS A 269 -1.83 -16.15 -24.17
N GLY A 270 -0.52 -16.26 -23.88
CA GLY A 270 0.16 -15.28 -23.02
C GLY A 270 -0.17 -15.51 -21.55
N ASP A 271 0.19 -14.56 -20.69
CA ASP A 271 -0.08 -14.63 -19.25
C ASP A 271 -1.54 -14.32 -18.98
N GLU A 272 -2.29 -15.37 -18.63
CA GLU A 272 -3.74 -15.35 -18.48
C GLU A 272 -4.18 -16.04 -17.18
N LEU A 273 -5.49 -16.00 -16.89
CA LEU A 273 -6.05 -16.66 -15.71
C LEU A 273 -6.14 -18.17 -15.94
N PHE A 274 -5.53 -18.96 -15.06
CA PHE A 274 -5.57 -20.41 -15.04
C PHE A 274 -6.26 -20.93 -13.77
N VAL A 275 -6.74 -22.17 -13.85
CA VAL A 275 -7.34 -22.89 -12.72
C VAL A 275 -6.81 -24.32 -12.66
N SER A 276 -6.60 -24.85 -11.45
CA SER A 276 -6.19 -26.24 -11.20
C SER A 276 -6.95 -26.86 -10.04
N ASP A 277 -7.24 -28.16 -10.14
CA ASP A 277 -7.68 -29.01 -9.01
C ASP A 277 -6.51 -29.84 -8.41
N GLY A 278 -5.27 -29.51 -8.80
CA GLY A 278 -4.07 -30.23 -8.41
C GLY A 278 -3.76 -31.48 -9.25
N THR A 279 -4.45 -31.69 -10.37
CA THR A 279 -4.15 -32.73 -11.36
C THR A 279 -3.76 -32.13 -12.70
N THR A 280 -3.01 -32.87 -13.52
CA THR A 280 -2.64 -32.41 -14.87
C THR A 280 -3.87 -32.12 -15.73
N GLU A 281 -4.89 -32.98 -15.68
CA GLU A 281 -6.12 -32.79 -16.47
C GLU A 281 -7.01 -31.63 -15.95
N GLY A 282 -6.95 -31.33 -14.65
CA GLY A 282 -7.70 -30.25 -14.05
C GLY A 282 -7.04 -28.88 -14.19
N THR A 283 -5.74 -28.82 -14.51
CA THR A 283 -4.98 -27.61 -14.78
C THR A 283 -5.25 -27.10 -16.20
N GLN A 284 -5.94 -25.96 -16.32
CA GLN A 284 -6.38 -25.43 -17.60
C GLN A 284 -6.52 -23.91 -17.60
N LEU A 285 -6.41 -23.30 -18.79
CA LEU A 285 -6.76 -21.90 -19.03
C LEU A 285 -8.23 -21.69 -18.63
N MET A 286 -8.49 -20.68 -17.83
CA MET A 286 -9.82 -20.28 -17.40
C MET A 286 -10.48 -19.41 -18.47
N THR A 287 -9.85 -18.27 -18.78
CA THR A 287 -10.31 -17.30 -19.76
C THR A 287 -9.10 -16.64 -20.40
N ASP A 288 -9.09 -16.52 -21.74
CA ASP A 288 -8.21 -15.64 -22.51
C ASP A 288 -8.84 -14.23 -22.48
N LEU A 289 -8.42 -13.40 -21.52
CA LEU A 289 -8.98 -12.07 -21.29
C LEU A 289 -8.47 -11.07 -22.33
N TYR A 290 -7.23 -11.21 -22.79
CA TYR A 290 -6.66 -10.40 -23.86
C TYR A 290 -6.33 -11.23 -25.11
N PRO A 291 -7.35 -11.62 -25.89
CA PRO A 291 -7.14 -12.45 -27.06
C PRO A 291 -6.42 -11.71 -28.18
N GLY A 292 -5.43 -12.37 -28.77
CA GLY A 292 -4.79 -11.91 -30.00
C GLY A 292 -3.28 -12.06 -29.98
N LYS A 293 -2.63 -11.49 -31.00
CA LYS A 293 -1.17 -11.52 -31.14
C LYS A 293 -0.65 -10.22 -31.70
N ASN A 294 0.53 -9.81 -31.25
CA ASN A 294 1.24 -8.68 -31.82
C ASN A 294 1.78 -8.99 -33.22
N SER A 295 2.37 -7.99 -33.88
CA SER A 295 2.90 -8.11 -35.25
C SER A 295 4.04 -9.12 -35.41
N TYR A 296 4.66 -9.55 -34.30
CA TYR A 296 5.69 -10.58 -34.26
C TYR A 296 5.14 -11.99 -33.98
N GLY A 297 3.83 -12.10 -33.74
CA GLY A 297 3.15 -13.37 -33.47
C GLY A 297 3.24 -13.84 -32.01
N PHE A 298 3.64 -12.97 -31.07
CA PHE A 298 3.51 -13.25 -29.64
C PHE A 298 2.08 -12.94 -29.18
N ALA A 299 1.53 -13.78 -28.32
CA ALA A 299 0.24 -13.54 -27.68
C ALA A 299 0.29 -12.24 -26.86
N TYR A 300 -0.86 -11.58 -26.75
CA TYR A 300 -1.06 -10.57 -25.71
C TYR A 300 -1.24 -11.29 -24.36
N SER A 301 -1.04 -10.55 -23.27
CA SER A 301 -1.21 -11.08 -21.91
C SER A 301 -2.17 -10.13 -21.19
N SER A 302 -3.08 -10.69 -20.40
CA SER A 302 -3.94 -9.93 -19.49
C SER A 302 -3.29 -9.63 -18.15
N TYR A 303 -2.16 -10.26 -17.83
CA TYR A 303 -1.41 -10.10 -16.58
C TYR A 303 -2.29 -10.12 -15.31
N PRO A 304 -3.09 -11.17 -15.05
CA PRO A 304 -3.90 -11.20 -13.84
C PRO A 304 -3.03 -11.16 -12.57
N ASP A 305 -3.43 -10.36 -11.58
CA ASP A 305 -2.65 -10.15 -10.36
C ASP A 305 -3.57 -9.76 -9.17
N ASN A 306 -3.01 -9.72 -7.96
CA ASN A 306 -3.68 -9.22 -6.75
C ASN A 306 -5.00 -9.95 -6.43
N PHE A 307 -4.99 -11.28 -6.55
CA PHE A 307 -6.19 -12.07 -6.32
C PHE A 307 -6.71 -12.00 -4.88
N VAL A 308 -8.00 -11.71 -4.71
CA VAL A 308 -8.68 -11.69 -3.41
C VAL A 308 -10.08 -12.30 -3.53
N GLU A 309 -10.41 -13.23 -2.62
CA GLU A 309 -11.79 -13.63 -2.42
C GLU A 309 -12.56 -12.55 -1.64
N PHE A 310 -13.65 -12.05 -2.23
CA PHE A 310 -14.55 -11.11 -1.57
C PHE A 310 -16.00 -11.44 -1.91
N ASN A 311 -16.86 -11.57 -0.89
CA ASN A 311 -18.29 -11.86 -1.06
C ASN A 311 -18.59 -13.09 -1.96
N GLY A 312 -17.78 -14.14 -1.86
CA GLY A 312 -17.94 -15.39 -2.62
C GLY A 312 -17.61 -15.26 -4.12
N LYS A 313 -16.84 -14.24 -4.50
CA LYS A 313 -16.29 -14.04 -5.83
C LYS A 313 -14.79 -13.79 -5.75
N LEU A 314 -14.09 -14.05 -6.84
CA LEU A 314 -12.67 -13.78 -6.99
C LEU A 314 -12.47 -12.43 -7.69
N TYR A 315 -11.81 -11.48 -7.03
CA TYR A 315 -11.44 -10.18 -7.60
C TYR A 315 -9.94 -10.17 -7.88
N PHE A 316 -9.54 -9.46 -8.92
CA PHE A 316 -8.15 -9.38 -9.37
C PHE A 316 -7.98 -8.22 -10.35
N THR A 317 -6.75 -7.80 -10.54
CA THR A 317 -6.38 -6.83 -11.57
C THR A 317 -6.08 -7.56 -12.87
N ALA A 318 -6.56 -7.07 -14.01
CA ALA A 318 -6.21 -7.62 -15.33
C ALA A 318 -6.45 -6.63 -16.46
N ASN A 319 -5.94 -6.96 -17.66
CA ASN A 319 -6.11 -6.21 -18.89
C ASN A 319 -6.93 -6.99 -19.92
N ASP A 320 -8.00 -6.42 -20.45
CA ASP A 320 -8.79 -7.04 -21.53
C ASP A 320 -8.42 -6.54 -22.95
N GLY A 321 -7.39 -5.71 -23.05
CA GLY A 321 -6.95 -5.05 -24.27
C GLY A 321 -7.85 -3.89 -24.72
N VAL A 322 -8.85 -3.52 -23.94
CA VAL A 322 -9.82 -2.46 -24.24
C VAL A 322 -9.85 -1.37 -23.18
N HIS A 323 -9.71 -1.73 -21.90
CA HIS A 323 -9.86 -0.81 -20.76
C HIS A 323 -8.57 -0.59 -19.95
N GLY A 324 -7.43 -1.13 -20.38
CA GLY A 324 -6.19 -1.09 -19.58
C GLY A 324 -6.23 -2.07 -18.42
N ASP A 325 -5.36 -1.89 -17.43
CA ASP A 325 -5.35 -2.75 -16.24
C ASP A 325 -6.38 -2.21 -15.24
N GLU A 326 -7.42 -2.99 -14.98
CA GLU A 326 -8.59 -2.59 -14.22
C GLU A 326 -9.00 -3.69 -13.24
N LEU A 327 -10.01 -3.40 -12.41
CA LEU A 327 -10.55 -4.37 -11.45
C LEU A 327 -11.51 -5.34 -12.16
N PHE A 328 -11.21 -6.63 -12.13
CA PHE A 328 -12.04 -7.72 -12.64
C PHE A 328 -12.63 -8.56 -11.51
N VAL A 329 -13.72 -9.27 -11.83
CA VAL A 329 -14.39 -10.19 -10.93
C VAL A 329 -14.75 -11.49 -11.66
N SER A 330 -14.63 -12.63 -10.98
CA SER A 330 -15.05 -13.95 -11.45
C SER A 330 -15.89 -14.68 -10.41
N ASP A 331 -16.88 -15.45 -10.86
CA ASP A 331 -17.60 -16.43 -10.03
C ASP A 331 -16.99 -17.85 -10.12
N GLY A 332 -15.84 -17.98 -10.78
CA GLY A 332 -15.18 -19.26 -11.03
C GLY A 332 -15.63 -19.92 -12.33
N THR A 333 -16.39 -19.23 -13.20
CA THR A 333 -16.71 -19.63 -14.58
C THR A 333 -16.19 -18.62 -15.61
N PRO A 334 -15.84 -19.04 -16.83
CA PRO A 334 -15.40 -18.11 -17.88
C PRO A 334 -16.44 -17.02 -18.19
N GLU A 335 -17.73 -17.37 -18.16
CA GLU A 335 -18.84 -16.43 -18.39
C GLU A 335 -19.07 -15.45 -17.24
N GLY A 336 -18.68 -15.82 -16.02
CA GLY A 336 -18.78 -14.96 -14.85
C GLY A 336 -17.56 -14.04 -14.64
N THR A 337 -16.49 -14.23 -15.42
CA THR A 337 -15.28 -13.40 -15.41
C THR A 337 -15.48 -12.14 -16.24
N GLN A 338 -15.52 -10.98 -15.60
CA GLN A 338 -15.82 -9.70 -16.24
C GLN A 338 -15.20 -8.50 -15.51
N LEU A 339 -15.05 -7.40 -16.23
CA LEU A 339 -14.67 -6.09 -15.69
C LEU A 339 -15.70 -5.62 -14.64
N VAL A 340 -15.24 -5.08 -13.51
CA VAL A 340 -16.10 -4.43 -12.52
C VAL A 340 -16.50 -3.04 -13.00
N THR A 341 -15.52 -2.18 -13.29
CA THR A 341 -15.72 -0.87 -13.91
C THR A 341 -14.42 -0.41 -14.56
N ASP A 342 -14.53 0.37 -15.64
CA ASP A 342 -13.41 1.12 -16.22
C ASP A 342 -13.21 2.37 -15.36
N LEU A 343 -12.28 2.30 -14.40
CA LEU A 343 -12.08 3.36 -13.41
C LEU A 343 -11.32 4.55 -14.00
N TYR A 344 -10.42 4.29 -14.96
CA TYR A 344 -9.71 5.34 -15.70
C TYR A 344 -9.96 5.23 -17.21
N PRO A 345 -11.11 5.72 -17.70
CA PRO A 345 -11.48 5.57 -19.10
C PRO A 345 -10.64 6.41 -20.05
N GLY A 346 -10.51 5.90 -21.28
CA GLY A 346 -9.99 6.65 -22.44
C GLY A 346 -8.57 6.27 -22.84
N GLU A 347 -7.92 7.16 -23.59
CA GLU A 347 -6.56 6.99 -24.07
C GLU A 347 -5.75 8.26 -23.84
N ASN A 348 -4.45 8.09 -23.58
CA ASN A 348 -3.53 9.21 -23.46
C ASN A 348 -3.19 9.83 -24.83
N SER A 349 -2.44 10.93 -24.84
CA SER A 349 -2.07 11.67 -26.06
C SER A 349 -1.27 10.86 -27.09
N TYR A 350 -0.74 9.70 -26.70
CA TYR A 350 0.00 8.78 -27.55
C TYR A 350 -0.87 7.62 -28.09
N GLY A 351 -2.16 7.59 -27.74
CA GLY A 351 -3.09 6.52 -28.12
C GLY A 351 -2.86 5.22 -27.33
N SER A 352 -2.26 5.30 -26.14
CA SER A 352 -2.25 4.17 -25.20
C SER A 352 -3.49 4.25 -24.34
N ILE A 353 -4.17 3.12 -24.15
CA ILE A 353 -5.33 3.00 -23.28
C ILE A 353 -4.91 3.37 -21.86
N ASN A 354 -5.73 4.17 -21.19
CA ASN A 354 -5.52 4.53 -19.78
C ASN A 354 -5.71 3.29 -18.90
N SER A 355 -5.15 3.31 -17.69
CA SER A 355 -5.14 2.15 -16.79
C SER A 355 -5.21 2.66 -15.36
N SER A 356 -6.15 2.13 -14.58
CA SER A 356 -6.23 2.43 -13.14
C SER A 356 -5.24 1.64 -12.30
N ALA A 357 -4.71 0.54 -12.84
CA ALA A 357 -3.75 -0.37 -12.23
C ALA A 357 -4.04 -0.68 -10.75
N PRO A 358 -5.20 -1.30 -10.42
CA PRO A 358 -5.52 -1.70 -9.06
C PRO A 358 -4.46 -2.64 -8.49
N ASP A 359 -4.17 -2.50 -7.20
CA ASP A 359 -3.10 -3.25 -6.55
C ASP A 359 -3.30 -3.32 -5.04
N SER A 360 -2.59 -4.25 -4.38
CA SER A 360 -2.68 -4.46 -2.94
C SER A 360 -4.13 -4.64 -2.48
N LEU A 361 -4.88 -5.47 -3.21
CA LEU A 361 -6.29 -5.73 -2.93
C LEU A 361 -6.42 -6.41 -1.56
N VAL A 362 -7.40 -5.99 -0.76
CA VAL A 362 -7.71 -6.64 0.53
C VAL A 362 -9.18 -6.51 0.90
N GLU A 363 -9.77 -7.57 1.44
CA GLU A 363 -11.08 -7.47 2.10
C GLU A 363 -10.90 -6.88 3.49
N PHE A 364 -11.67 -5.84 3.79
CA PHE A 364 -11.70 -5.23 5.10
C PHE A 364 -13.09 -4.66 5.41
N ASN A 365 -13.67 -5.07 6.53
CA ASN A 365 -14.97 -4.61 7.02
C ASN A 365 -16.12 -4.74 5.98
N GLY A 366 -16.12 -5.83 5.20
CA GLY A 366 -17.16 -6.12 4.22
C GLY A 366 -17.04 -5.29 2.94
N LYS A 367 -15.87 -4.71 2.67
CA LYS A 367 -15.54 -4.00 1.42
C LYS A 367 -14.17 -4.44 0.91
N LEU A 368 -13.94 -4.23 -0.38
CA LEU A 368 -12.65 -4.46 -1.03
C LEU A 368 -11.89 -3.13 -1.10
N TYR A 369 -10.75 -3.03 -0.43
CA TYR A 369 -9.84 -1.88 -0.51
C TYR A 369 -8.66 -2.21 -1.41
N PHE A 370 -8.18 -1.22 -2.14
CA PHE A 370 -7.06 -1.35 -3.07
C PHE A 370 -6.52 0.03 -3.42
N ALA A 371 -5.33 0.08 -3.99
CA ALA A 371 -4.79 1.31 -4.53
C ALA A 371 -4.98 1.38 -6.05
N ALA A 372 -5.38 2.52 -6.59
CA ALA A 372 -5.64 2.70 -8.03
C ALA A 372 -5.57 4.19 -8.43
N ASP A 373 -5.54 4.48 -9.72
CA ASP A 373 -5.62 5.83 -10.31
C ASP A 373 -6.93 5.99 -11.10
N ASP A 374 -7.72 7.03 -10.81
CA ASP A 374 -8.95 7.35 -11.56
C ASP A 374 -8.74 8.39 -12.67
N GLY A 375 -7.49 8.83 -12.88
CA GLY A 375 -7.12 9.88 -13.81
C GLY A 375 -7.38 11.30 -13.32
N GLU A 376 -8.01 11.47 -12.15
CA GLU A 376 -8.33 12.78 -11.59
C GLU A 376 -7.51 13.08 -10.33
N ASN A 377 -7.38 12.10 -9.45
CA ASN A 377 -6.80 12.20 -8.11
C ASN A 377 -5.41 11.54 -8.04
N GLY A 378 -4.96 10.90 -9.12
CA GLY A 378 -3.73 10.13 -9.12
C GLY A 378 -3.88 8.83 -8.36
N ARG A 379 -2.77 8.13 -8.11
CA ARG A 379 -2.80 6.83 -7.46
C ARG A 379 -3.00 6.93 -5.95
N GLU A 380 -4.20 6.59 -5.50
CA GLU A 380 -4.70 6.81 -4.12
C GLU A 380 -5.42 5.55 -3.60
N LEU A 381 -6.03 5.63 -2.40
CA LEU A 381 -6.76 4.51 -1.79
C LEU A 381 -8.21 4.48 -2.28
N PHE A 382 -8.65 3.37 -2.85
CA PHE A 382 -9.98 3.11 -3.37
C PHE A 382 -10.69 2.01 -2.58
N VAL A 383 -12.02 1.97 -2.72
CA VAL A 383 -12.88 0.96 -2.12
C VAL A 383 -13.97 0.52 -3.10
N SER A 384 -14.34 -0.76 -3.06
CA SER A 384 -15.43 -1.35 -3.85
C SER A 384 -16.33 -2.24 -2.98
N ASP A 385 -17.62 -2.26 -3.29
CA ASP A 385 -18.57 -3.28 -2.81
C ASP A 385 -18.79 -4.42 -3.83
N GLY A 386 -18.03 -4.39 -4.93
CA GLY A 386 -18.12 -5.33 -6.04
C GLY A 386 -18.99 -4.87 -7.21
N THR A 387 -19.57 -3.66 -7.16
CA THR A 387 -20.29 -3.06 -8.30
C THR A 387 -19.58 -1.81 -8.85
N PRO A 388 -19.87 -1.41 -10.10
CA PRO A 388 -19.35 -0.15 -10.64
C PRO A 388 -19.67 1.05 -9.76
N GLU A 389 -20.91 1.16 -9.26
CA GLU A 389 -21.35 2.31 -8.45
C GLU A 389 -20.75 2.35 -7.05
N GLY A 390 -20.41 1.17 -6.48
CA GLY A 390 -19.75 1.09 -5.18
C GLY A 390 -18.23 1.21 -5.25
N THR A 391 -17.65 1.29 -6.46
CA THR A 391 -16.21 1.45 -6.70
C THR A 391 -15.86 2.94 -6.76
N GLN A 392 -15.18 3.45 -5.73
CA GLN A 392 -14.92 4.88 -5.57
C GLN A 392 -13.68 5.15 -4.72
N LEU A 393 -13.16 6.39 -4.81
CA LEU A 393 -12.06 6.86 -3.98
C LEU A 393 -12.43 6.79 -2.50
N ALA A 394 -11.63 6.06 -1.71
CA ALA A 394 -11.80 5.97 -0.26
C ALA A 394 -11.12 7.16 0.44
N ALA A 395 -9.88 7.47 0.06
CA ALA A 395 -9.12 8.58 0.61
C ALA A 395 -8.14 9.15 -0.43
N ASP A 396 -8.16 10.49 -0.57
CA ASP A 396 -7.13 11.27 -1.25
C ASP A 396 -6.04 11.63 -0.23
N ILE A 397 -5.00 10.79 -0.15
CA ILE A 397 -3.93 10.91 0.84
C ILE A 397 -2.95 12.01 0.42
N SER A 398 -2.76 12.20 -0.89
CA SER A 398 -1.92 13.26 -1.46
C SER A 398 -2.75 14.24 -2.30
N PRO A 399 -3.49 15.17 -1.66
CA PRO A 399 -4.37 16.07 -2.38
C PRO A 399 -3.59 17.12 -3.18
N GLY A 400 -4.00 17.33 -4.42
CA GLY A 400 -3.49 18.37 -5.29
C GLY A 400 -3.29 17.90 -6.72
N LYS A 401 -2.87 18.82 -7.60
CA LYS A 401 -2.66 18.50 -9.01
C LYS A 401 -1.41 19.15 -9.56
N THR A 402 -0.72 18.44 -10.45
CA THR A 402 0.39 18.95 -11.26
C THR A 402 -0.02 19.08 -12.72
N LYS A 403 0.57 20.05 -13.42
CA LYS A 403 0.37 20.21 -14.86
C LYS A 403 1.59 19.69 -15.60
N TYR A 404 1.37 18.71 -16.47
CA TYR A 404 2.38 18.20 -17.40
C TYR A 404 2.02 18.59 -18.84
N TYR A 405 2.89 18.26 -19.81
CA TYR A 405 2.78 18.73 -21.20
C TYR A 405 1.45 18.37 -21.89
N ASP A 406 0.80 17.31 -21.45
CA ASP A 406 -0.38 16.68 -22.04
C ASP A 406 -1.63 16.71 -21.13
N GLY A 407 -1.53 17.21 -19.90
CA GLY A 407 -2.67 17.15 -18.98
C GLY A 407 -2.46 17.79 -17.62
N ILE A 408 -3.49 17.68 -16.79
CA ILE A 408 -3.47 17.97 -15.36
C ILE A 408 -3.66 16.64 -14.65
N TYR A 409 -2.73 16.28 -13.77
CA TYR A 409 -2.67 15.00 -13.07
C TYR A 409 -2.78 15.22 -11.57
N GLY A 410 -3.44 14.33 -10.84
CA GLY A 410 -3.39 14.32 -9.38
C GLY A 410 -1.98 14.06 -8.87
N TYR A 411 -1.68 14.46 -7.63
CA TYR A 411 -0.52 13.87 -6.94
C TYR A 411 -0.85 12.41 -6.62
N SER A 412 0.16 11.61 -6.27
CA SER A 412 -0.06 10.18 -6.03
C SER A 412 0.63 9.79 -4.74
N SER A 413 -0.14 9.19 -3.85
CA SER A 413 0.36 8.60 -2.62
C SER A 413 0.78 7.14 -2.76
N SER A 414 0.42 6.49 -3.88
CA SER A 414 0.77 5.09 -4.16
C SER A 414 0.63 4.15 -2.94
N PRO A 415 -0.57 4.04 -2.33
CA PRO A 415 -0.75 3.14 -1.19
C PRO A 415 -0.39 1.70 -1.60
N GLY A 416 0.24 0.97 -0.69
CA GLY A 416 0.67 -0.41 -0.95
C GLY A 416 0.78 -1.25 0.31
N GLU A 417 0.83 -2.57 0.09
CA GLU A 417 0.93 -3.60 1.14
C GLU A 417 -0.19 -3.48 2.19
N LEU A 418 -1.42 -3.27 1.71
CA LEU A 418 -2.61 -3.16 2.54
C LEU A 418 -2.78 -4.39 3.44
N THR A 419 -2.61 -4.18 4.74
CA THR A 419 -2.53 -5.23 5.75
C THR A 419 -3.57 -5.01 6.84
N VAL A 420 -4.49 -5.95 6.99
CA VAL A 420 -5.52 -5.90 8.03
C VAL A 420 -4.95 -6.39 9.36
N VAL A 421 -5.09 -5.58 10.41
CA VAL A 421 -4.71 -5.91 11.78
C VAL A 421 -5.88 -5.61 12.72
N GLY A 422 -6.62 -6.65 13.10
CA GLY A 422 -7.82 -6.47 13.91
C GLY A 422 -8.89 -5.65 13.18
N ASN A 423 -9.19 -4.45 13.69
CA ASN A 423 -10.20 -3.54 13.12
C ASN A 423 -9.57 -2.34 12.40
N GLU A 424 -8.29 -2.41 12.08
CA GLU A 424 -7.54 -1.36 11.38
C GLU A 424 -6.91 -1.93 10.12
N LEU A 425 -6.78 -1.08 9.09
CA LEU A 425 -6.08 -1.40 7.86
C LEU A 425 -4.82 -0.55 7.78
N PHE A 426 -3.65 -1.19 7.77
CA PHE A 426 -2.34 -0.57 7.66
C PHE A 426 -1.85 -0.60 6.23
N PHE A 427 -1.09 0.39 5.81
CA PHE A 427 -0.46 0.44 4.49
C PHE A 427 0.67 1.46 4.50
N HIS A 428 1.62 1.35 3.56
CA HIS A 428 2.54 2.45 3.31
C HIS A 428 1.94 3.40 2.26
N ALA A 429 2.27 4.68 2.33
CA ALA A 429 1.94 5.66 1.28
C ALA A 429 2.99 6.80 1.24
N ASP A 430 3.09 7.46 0.10
CA ASP A 430 4.04 8.53 -0.19
C ASP A 430 3.34 9.91 -0.04
N ILE A 431 3.86 10.80 0.79
CA ILE A 431 3.40 12.20 0.84
C ILE A 431 4.56 13.17 0.69
N SER A 432 4.29 14.34 0.09
CA SER A 432 5.34 15.32 -0.22
C SER A 432 6.11 15.81 1.02
N GLN A 433 5.48 15.74 2.20
CA GLN A 433 5.97 16.24 3.48
C GLN A 433 6.89 15.25 4.21
N THR A 434 6.80 13.96 3.95
CA THR A 434 7.56 12.95 4.72
C THR A 434 8.16 11.84 3.85
N GLY A 435 7.82 11.74 2.57
CA GLY A 435 8.20 10.58 1.75
C GLY A 435 7.27 9.39 2.04
N ARG A 436 7.81 8.17 1.91
CA ARG A 436 7.05 6.94 2.16
C ARG A 436 6.95 6.69 3.66
N GLU A 437 5.74 6.67 4.19
CA GLU A 437 5.49 6.41 5.61
C GLU A 437 4.38 5.40 5.86
N LEU A 438 4.25 4.97 7.11
CA LEU A 438 3.22 4.01 7.54
C LEU A 438 1.93 4.76 7.93
N PHE A 439 0.83 4.39 7.29
CA PHE A 439 -0.50 4.91 7.51
C PHE A 439 -1.45 3.82 8.00
N LYS A 440 -2.58 4.24 8.54
CA LYS A 440 -3.73 3.36 8.79
C LYS A 440 -5.05 4.01 8.40
N LEU A 441 -6.02 3.20 8.02
CA LEU A 441 -7.42 3.55 7.90
C LEU A 441 -8.17 3.12 9.18
N THR A 442 -8.83 4.08 9.85
CA THR A 442 -9.65 3.85 11.04
C THR A 442 -11.11 4.26 10.83
N PHE A 443 -12.03 3.51 11.40
CA PHE A 443 -13.47 3.83 11.44
C PHE A 443 -13.94 4.25 12.83
N ASP A 444 -13.08 4.02 13.83
CA ASP A 444 -13.34 4.34 15.21
C ASP A 444 -13.03 5.83 15.42
N ASN A 445 -14.09 6.64 15.41
CA ASN A 445 -14.05 8.00 15.94
C ASN A 445 -13.76 8.02 17.46
N SER A 446 -13.54 6.88 18.12
CA SER A 446 -13.20 6.80 19.55
C SER A 446 -11.77 7.20 19.88
N SER A 447 -10.88 7.40 18.90
CA SER A 447 -9.64 8.16 19.11
C SER A 447 -9.88 9.67 19.27
N ILE A 448 -11.09 10.16 18.98
CA ILE A 448 -11.47 11.58 18.92
C ILE A 448 -11.97 12.12 20.28
N ASP A 449 -12.09 11.26 21.32
CA ASP A 449 -12.59 11.65 22.65
C ASP A 449 -11.54 11.51 23.77
N ALA A 450 -10.25 11.61 23.41
CA ALA A 450 -9.23 11.96 24.39
C ALA A 450 -9.34 13.45 24.71
N THR A 451 -9.12 13.85 25.96
CA THR A 451 -9.03 15.27 26.35
C THR A 451 -8.18 16.04 25.34
N PRO A 452 -8.70 17.10 24.70
CA PRO A 452 -7.98 17.81 23.67
C PRO A 452 -6.60 18.26 24.17
N ILE A 453 -5.57 18.07 23.35
CA ILE A 453 -4.23 18.55 23.70
C ILE A 453 -4.23 20.07 23.56
N LEU A 454 -3.93 20.79 24.64
CA LEU A 454 -3.82 22.24 24.60
C LEU A 454 -2.45 22.64 24.04
N ILE A 455 -2.46 23.36 22.92
CA ILE A 455 -1.30 24.03 22.33
C ILE A 455 -1.54 25.53 22.45
N SER A 456 -0.62 26.25 23.07
CA SER A 456 -0.71 27.71 23.20
C SER A 456 0.52 28.35 22.57
N GLY A 457 0.28 29.33 21.71
CA GLY A 457 1.26 30.27 21.20
C GLY A 457 1.66 31.32 22.24
N SER A 458 2.25 32.38 21.75
CA SER A 458 2.78 33.53 22.45
C SER A 458 2.06 34.78 21.99
N GLU A 459 2.42 35.95 22.53
CA GLU A 459 1.81 37.22 22.11
C GLU A 459 2.47 37.79 20.84
N GLU A 460 3.30 37.00 20.16
CA GLU A 460 4.05 37.34 18.95
C GLU A 460 3.74 36.30 17.87
N SER A 461 4.02 36.61 16.59
CA SER A 461 3.83 35.66 15.48
C SER A 461 4.47 34.29 15.70
N ASP A 462 3.64 33.24 15.62
CA ASP A 462 4.00 31.85 15.85
C ASP A 462 3.78 30.94 14.64
N ASN A 463 4.46 29.78 14.66
CA ASN A 463 4.17 28.66 13.78
C ASN A 463 3.82 27.45 14.66
N LEU A 464 2.54 27.10 14.71
CA LEU A 464 1.99 26.06 15.56
C LEU A 464 1.60 24.84 14.72
N LEU A 465 1.95 23.66 15.21
CA LEU A 465 1.69 22.38 14.56
C LEU A 465 0.89 21.47 15.50
N GLY A 466 -0.33 21.11 15.08
CA GLY A 466 -1.14 20.04 15.65
C GLY A 466 -0.72 18.67 15.13
N GLY A 467 -1.19 17.61 15.79
CA GLY A 467 -0.98 16.21 15.40
C GLY A 467 -2.23 15.60 14.79
N ASP A 468 -2.38 14.28 14.95
CA ASP A 468 -3.55 13.53 14.48
C ASP A 468 -4.62 13.27 15.57
N ARG A 469 -4.56 14.03 16.66
CA ARG A 469 -5.51 13.94 17.78
C ARG A 469 -6.33 15.22 17.83
N ALA A 470 -7.44 15.22 18.55
CA ALA A 470 -8.14 16.46 18.82
C ALA A 470 -7.26 17.41 19.63
N GLU A 471 -7.00 18.59 19.08
CA GLU A 471 -6.27 19.68 19.71
C GLU A 471 -7.18 20.86 20.07
N GLN A 472 -6.76 21.59 21.10
CA GLN A 472 -7.22 22.94 21.34
C GLN A 472 -6.01 23.86 21.15
N ILE A 473 -5.98 24.61 20.05
CA ILE A 473 -4.90 25.51 19.69
C ILE A 473 -5.34 26.95 19.94
N GLN A 474 -4.53 27.71 20.69
CA GLN A 474 -4.72 29.13 20.94
C GLN A 474 -3.45 29.88 20.52
N ALA A 475 -3.50 30.59 19.39
CA ALA A 475 -2.31 31.27 18.84
C ALA A 475 -2.04 32.64 19.52
N LEU A 476 -3.11 33.32 19.97
CA LEU A 476 -3.12 34.54 20.78
C LEU A 476 -2.97 35.83 19.96
N ASN A 477 -1.85 36.53 20.05
CA ASN A 477 -1.63 37.78 19.32
C ASN A 477 -0.46 37.57 18.37
N GLY A 478 -0.47 38.22 17.21
CA GLY A 478 0.56 38.04 16.20
C GLY A 478 -0.07 37.56 14.89
N ASN A 479 0.67 37.66 13.79
CA ASN A 479 0.25 37.00 12.56
C ASN A 479 0.73 35.55 12.61
N ASP A 480 -0.16 34.61 12.89
CA ASP A 480 0.19 33.24 13.20
C ASP A 480 -0.03 32.31 12.02
N THR A 481 0.71 31.20 11.99
CA THR A 481 0.44 30.09 11.09
C THR A 481 0.19 28.84 11.92
N VAL A 482 -1.03 28.32 11.84
CA VAL A 482 -1.44 27.09 12.51
C VAL A 482 -1.74 26.04 11.46
N VAL A 483 -1.14 24.87 11.60
CA VAL A 483 -1.45 23.69 10.79
C VAL A 483 -1.78 22.56 11.75
N SER A 484 -2.99 22.02 11.66
CA SER A 484 -3.40 20.77 12.33
C SER A 484 -3.56 19.67 11.28
N CYS A 485 -3.38 18.42 11.69
CA CYS A 485 -3.43 17.28 10.78
C CYS A 485 -4.79 16.59 10.91
N GLY A 486 -4.89 15.62 11.82
CA GLY A 486 -6.11 14.86 12.04
C GLY A 486 -6.75 15.16 13.41
N GLY A 487 -8.01 14.80 13.58
CA GLY A 487 -8.72 14.96 14.85
C GLY A 487 -9.78 16.04 14.74
N ASN A 488 -10.62 16.20 15.77
CA ASN A 488 -11.62 17.27 15.77
C ASN A 488 -11.06 18.47 16.51
N ASP A 489 -10.49 19.40 15.77
CA ASP A 489 -9.70 20.47 16.35
C ASP A 489 -10.54 21.70 16.70
N TYR A 490 -10.05 22.43 17.70
CA TYR A 490 -10.49 23.78 17.99
C TYR A 490 -9.30 24.71 17.85
N ILE A 491 -9.30 25.56 16.83
CA ILE A 491 -8.22 26.48 16.52
C ILE A 491 -8.72 27.91 16.65
N ASP A 492 -8.04 28.68 17.49
CA ASP A 492 -8.27 30.11 17.72
C ASP A 492 -6.99 30.87 17.31
N GLY A 493 -7.06 31.63 16.22
CA GLY A 493 -5.97 32.49 15.72
C GLY A 493 -5.73 33.64 16.69
N GLY A 494 -6.75 34.47 16.89
CA GLY A 494 -6.71 35.55 17.86
C GLY A 494 -6.54 36.91 17.19
N ASP A 495 -5.65 37.78 17.69
CA ASP A 495 -5.43 39.08 17.07
C ASP A 495 -4.24 39.04 16.10
N GLY A 496 -4.48 39.30 14.82
CA GLY A 496 -3.47 39.38 13.78
C GLY A 496 -4.00 38.82 12.46
N ASN A 497 -3.19 38.88 11.39
CA ASN A 497 -3.58 38.25 10.13
C ASN A 497 -3.07 36.81 10.13
N ASP A 498 -3.95 35.88 10.46
CA ASP A 498 -3.62 34.49 10.74
C ASP A 498 -3.85 33.59 9.53
N ARG A 499 -3.13 32.47 9.52
CA ARG A 499 -3.30 31.40 8.55
C ARG A 499 -3.56 30.09 9.27
N LEU A 500 -4.81 29.67 9.27
CA LEU A 500 -5.29 28.48 9.97
C LEU A 500 -5.60 27.39 8.96
N ILE A 501 -4.98 26.23 9.13
CA ILE A 501 -5.20 25.06 8.29
C ILE A 501 -5.51 23.85 9.16
N SER A 502 -6.61 23.17 8.85
CA SER A 502 -6.84 21.80 9.31
C SER A 502 -6.97 20.86 8.12
N ASN A 503 -6.64 19.57 8.32
CA ASN A 503 -6.63 18.60 7.22
C ASN A 503 -7.75 17.56 7.31
N THR A 504 -7.99 16.89 8.43
CA THR A 504 -9.04 15.86 8.51
C THR A 504 -9.70 15.86 9.88
N GLY A 505 -11.02 15.72 9.92
CA GLY A 505 -11.80 15.71 11.15
C GLY A 505 -12.93 16.73 11.11
N ILE A 506 -13.67 16.88 12.20
CA ILE A 506 -14.72 17.90 12.33
C ILE A 506 -14.15 19.06 13.15
N ASP A 507 -13.70 20.08 12.45
CA ASP A 507 -12.89 21.15 13.02
C ASP A 507 -13.69 22.43 13.28
N ASN A 508 -13.20 23.23 14.22
CA ASN A 508 -13.69 24.59 14.45
C ASN A 508 -12.50 25.55 14.35
N LEU A 509 -12.46 26.34 13.27
CA LEU A 509 -11.44 27.36 13.03
C LEU A 509 -12.04 28.75 13.28
N MET A 510 -11.34 29.57 14.07
CA MET A 510 -11.70 30.94 14.38
C MET A 510 -10.51 31.87 14.10
N GLY A 511 -10.65 32.79 13.15
CA GLY A 511 -9.63 33.80 12.84
C GLY A 511 -9.55 34.89 13.92
N ALA A 512 -10.72 35.42 14.29
CA ALA A 512 -10.92 36.48 15.28
C ALA A 512 -10.65 37.90 14.75
N ASN A 513 -9.54 38.56 15.05
CA ASN A 513 -9.31 39.95 14.62
C ASN A 513 -8.17 40.04 13.61
N GLY A 514 -8.46 40.33 12.34
CA GLY A 514 -7.45 40.56 11.32
C GLY A 514 -7.95 40.13 9.95
N ASN A 515 -7.05 40.07 8.96
CA ASN A 515 -7.41 39.53 7.65
C ASN A 515 -6.86 38.11 7.57
N ASP A 516 -7.71 37.15 7.90
CA ASP A 516 -7.33 35.78 8.16
C ASP A 516 -7.54 34.90 6.93
N THR A 517 -6.78 33.81 6.87
CA THR A 517 -6.95 32.75 5.88
C THR A 517 -7.21 31.44 6.58
N LEU A 518 -8.46 31.01 6.56
CA LEU A 518 -8.93 29.75 7.13
C LEU A 518 -9.17 28.75 6.01
N SER A 519 -8.53 27.59 6.11
CA SER A 519 -8.78 26.46 5.22
C SER A 519 -8.92 25.20 6.06
N SER A 520 -10.12 24.67 6.17
CA SER A 520 -10.27 23.32 6.70
C SER A 520 -9.96 22.28 5.61
N GLY A 521 -10.28 21.02 5.92
CA GLY A 521 -9.87 19.86 5.14
C GLY A 521 -11.05 18.93 4.85
N ASN A 522 -10.94 17.65 5.20
CA ASN A 522 -12.03 16.69 5.07
C ASN A 522 -12.83 16.62 6.37
N GLY A 523 -14.14 16.84 6.30
CA GLY A 523 -15.07 16.71 7.41
C GLY A 523 -16.11 17.83 7.38
N ASN A 524 -17.06 17.81 8.32
CA ASN A 524 -18.14 18.80 8.35
C ASN A 524 -17.76 19.94 9.30
N ASP A 525 -17.04 20.92 8.78
CA ASP A 525 -16.27 21.88 9.57
C ASP A 525 -17.04 23.16 9.88
N LYS A 526 -16.51 23.94 10.83
CA LYS A 526 -16.97 25.29 11.13
C LYS A 526 -15.84 26.29 11.04
N LEU A 527 -16.02 27.28 10.17
CA LEU A 527 -15.06 28.36 9.99
C LEU A 527 -15.73 29.68 10.35
N TRP A 528 -15.05 30.48 11.17
CA TRP A 528 -15.44 31.85 11.49
C TRP A 528 -14.24 32.77 11.23
N GLY A 529 -14.36 33.66 10.24
CA GLY A 529 -13.37 34.70 9.94
C GLY A 529 -13.20 35.66 11.11
N GLY A 530 -14.22 36.48 11.37
CA GLY A 530 -14.22 37.39 12.52
C GLY A 530 -14.31 38.83 12.06
N ASN A 531 -13.38 39.68 12.48
CA ASN A 531 -13.30 41.07 12.05
C ASN A 531 -12.16 41.25 11.05
N GLY A 532 -12.46 41.74 9.85
CA GLY A 532 -11.47 42.04 8.83
C GLY A 532 -11.81 41.30 7.54
N ASN A 533 -10.94 41.38 6.52
CA ASN A 533 -11.26 40.80 5.23
C ASN A 533 -10.70 39.37 5.14
N ASP A 534 -11.55 38.38 5.39
CA ASP A 534 -11.13 37.01 5.58
C ASP A 534 -11.29 36.15 4.31
N ILE A 535 -10.54 35.05 4.27
CA ILE A 535 -10.64 34.02 3.24
C ILE A 535 -10.97 32.70 3.94
N LEU A 536 -12.16 32.17 3.72
CA LEU A 536 -12.65 30.92 4.31
C LEU A 536 -12.83 29.86 3.22
N ARG A 537 -12.25 28.67 3.44
CA ARG A 537 -12.37 27.51 2.56
C ARG A 537 -12.72 26.25 3.35
N GLY A 538 -13.92 25.70 3.15
CA GLY A 538 -14.39 24.48 3.82
C GLY A 538 -13.81 23.18 3.24
N ARG A 539 -13.52 23.20 1.93
CA ARG A 539 -13.01 22.05 1.17
C ARG A 539 -14.00 20.91 1.07
N ARG A 540 -13.91 19.81 1.82
CA ARG A 540 -14.73 18.62 1.58
C ARG A 540 -15.54 18.28 2.82
N GLY A 541 -16.86 18.28 2.69
CA GLY A 541 -17.81 17.95 3.72
C GLY A 541 -18.96 18.95 3.73
N ASP A 542 -19.98 18.72 4.55
CA ASP A 542 -21.08 19.67 4.68
C ASP A 542 -20.68 20.74 5.72
N ASP A 543 -20.13 21.86 5.24
CA ASP A 543 -19.45 22.86 6.08
C ASP A 543 -20.35 24.02 6.51
N ILE A 544 -19.93 24.74 7.55
CA ILE A 544 -20.54 26.01 7.99
C ILE A 544 -19.49 27.11 8.01
N LEU A 545 -19.59 28.05 7.06
CA LEU A 545 -18.68 29.19 6.95
C LEU A 545 -19.41 30.48 7.36
N THR A 546 -18.80 31.25 8.26
CA THR A 546 -19.24 32.59 8.65
C THR A 546 -18.09 33.58 8.42
N GLY A 547 -18.28 34.53 7.50
CA GLY A 547 -17.31 35.61 7.23
C GLY A 547 -17.11 36.49 8.46
N GLY A 548 -18.06 37.38 8.73
CA GLY A 548 -18.02 38.23 9.90
C GLY A 548 -18.25 39.70 9.57
N ASP A 549 -17.39 40.56 10.07
CA ASP A 549 -17.40 41.98 9.77
C ASP A 549 -16.38 42.27 8.66
N ASP A 550 -16.71 43.19 7.74
CA ASP A 550 -15.92 43.56 6.55
C ASP A 550 -16.07 42.57 5.38
N ARG A 551 -15.25 42.70 4.33
CA ARG A 551 -15.46 41.97 3.07
C ARG A 551 -14.76 40.61 3.14
N ASP A 552 -15.56 39.56 3.09
CA ASP A 552 -15.05 38.19 3.15
C ASP A 552 -15.15 37.45 1.81
N LEU A 553 -14.33 36.41 1.66
CA LEU A 553 -14.46 35.41 0.61
C LEU A 553 -14.77 34.05 1.23
N LEU A 554 -15.93 33.49 0.89
CA LEU A 554 -16.39 32.19 1.37
C LEU A 554 -16.47 31.20 0.21
N ASP A 555 -15.75 30.08 0.32
CA ASP A 555 -15.75 28.95 -0.62
C ASP A 555 -16.04 27.68 0.18
N GLY A 556 -17.29 27.21 0.16
CA GLY A 556 -17.71 26.02 0.89
C GLY A 556 -16.91 24.79 0.42
N GLY A 557 -17.04 24.46 -0.86
CA GLY A 557 -16.24 23.42 -1.50
C GLY A 557 -17.13 22.29 -1.97
N ILE A 558 -16.67 21.05 -1.82
CA ILE A 558 -17.41 19.83 -2.13
C ILE A 558 -18.25 19.43 -0.91
N GLY A 559 -19.56 19.52 -1.02
CA GLY A 559 -20.52 19.19 0.03
C GLY A 559 -21.77 20.05 -0.06
N ASN A 560 -22.67 19.94 0.91
CA ASN A 560 -23.83 20.82 1.01
C ASN A 560 -23.58 21.85 2.11
N ASP A 561 -23.07 23.00 1.72
CA ASP A 561 -22.52 23.96 2.67
C ASP A 561 -23.54 24.99 3.14
N ILE A 562 -23.29 25.57 4.31
CA ILE A 562 -24.02 26.73 4.84
C ILE A 562 -23.06 27.91 4.89
N LEU A 563 -23.31 28.91 4.05
CA LEU A 563 -22.47 30.10 3.93
C LEU A 563 -23.22 31.32 4.50
N ARG A 564 -22.52 32.08 5.35
CA ARG A 564 -23.04 33.33 5.93
C ARG A 564 -21.99 34.43 5.86
N GLY A 565 -22.24 35.46 5.06
CA GLY A 565 -21.32 36.60 4.92
C GLY A 565 -21.29 37.49 6.16
N ARG A 566 -22.47 37.76 6.74
CA ARG A 566 -22.75 38.78 7.76
C ARG A 566 -22.59 40.21 7.24
N ASP A 567 -21.77 41.04 7.89
CA ASP A 567 -21.74 42.48 7.70
C ASP A 567 -20.61 42.84 6.72
N GLY A 568 -20.91 43.07 5.45
CA GLY A 568 -19.86 43.35 4.48
C GLY A 568 -20.28 43.26 3.04
N ASP A 569 -19.33 43.53 2.13
CA ASP A 569 -19.49 43.31 0.69
C ASP A 569 -18.84 41.97 0.29
N ASP A 570 -19.49 40.87 0.69
CA ASP A 570 -18.94 39.51 0.64
C ASP A 570 -18.96 38.85 -0.74
N ILE A 571 -18.09 37.86 -0.91
CA ILE A 571 -17.92 37.07 -2.11
C ILE A 571 -18.15 35.60 -1.78
N PHE A 572 -19.17 35.00 -2.37
CA PHE A 572 -19.44 33.55 -2.29
C PHE A 572 -18.94 32.86 -3.57
N VAL A 573 -18.09 31.86 -3.42
CA VAL A 573 -17.55 31.06 -4.52
C VAL A 573 -18.39 29.79 -4.67
N LEU A 574 -19.03 29.64 -5.83
CA LEU A 574 -19.84 28.47 -6.17
C LEU A 574 -19.23 27.76 -7.39
N LYS A 575 -19.04 26.44 -7.30
CA LYS A 575 -18.43 25.61 -8.36
C LYS A 575 -19.43 24.57 -8.87
N SER A 576 -19.33 24.22 -10.15
CA SER A 576 -20.18 23.17 -10.74
C SER A 576 -19.80 21.80 -10.16
N GLY A 577 -20.80 20.99 -9.79
CA GLY A 577 -20.58 19.64 -9.24
C GLY A 577 -20.14 19.61 -7.78
N ALA A 578 -20.14 20.76 -7.10
CA ALA A 578 -19.63 20.89 -5.74
C ALA A 578 -20.68 20.52 -4.67
N GLY A 579 -21.97 20.48 -5.01
CA GLY A 579 -23.04 20.08 -4.09
C GLY A 579 -24.19 21.09 -4.06
N SER A 580 -24.92 21.16 -2.94
CA SER A 580 -26.12 22.01 -2.79
C SER A 580 -26.01 23.00 -1.63
N ASP A 581 -25.38 24.14 -1.89
CA ASP A 581 -25.08 25.15 -0.87
C ASP A 581 -26.29 26.04 -0.51
N GLN A 582 -26.31 26.50 0.75
CA GLN A 582 -27.25 27.45 1.29
C GLN A 582 -26.54 28.73 1.74
N ILE A 583 -26.80 29.83 1.04
CA ILE A 583 -26.36 31.17 1.47
C ILE A 583 -27.47 31.80 2.33
N LEU A 584 -27.18 32.06 3.61
CA LEU A 584 -28.20 32.47 4.59
C LEU A 584 -28.53 33.97 4.56
N ASP A 585 -27.63 34.82 4.06
CA ASP A 585 -27.74 36.27 4.10
C ASP A 585 -27.18 36.94 2.84
N PHE A 586 -27.83 36.66 1.70
CA PHE A 586 -27.54 37.38 0.47
C PHE A 586 -28.29 38.72 0.43
N ASN A 587 -27.73 39.75 1.09
CA ASN A 587 -28.31 41.09 1.08
C ASN A 587 -27.83 41.89 -0.14
N SER A 588 -28.77 42.40 -0.93
CA SER A 588 -28.45 43.36 -1.99
C SER A 588 -28.17 44.73 -1.37
N PRO A 589 -27.08 45.44 -1.76
CA PRO A 589 -26.88 46.83 -1.36
C PRO A 589 -27.98 47.68 -2.03
N PHE A 590 -29.02 48.02 -1.27
CA PHE A 590 -30.09 49.00 -1.52
C PHE A 590 -30.49 49.31 -2.98
N ILE A 591 -31.77 49.04 -3.31
CA ILE A 591 -32.53 49.79 -4.33
C ILE A 591 -32.74 51.24 -3.86
#